data_AF-A0A4Q1FVH8-F1
#
_entry.id   AF-A0A4Q1FVH8-F1
#
_cell.length_a   1.000
_cell.length_b   1.000
_cell.length_c   1.000
_cell.angle_alpha   90.00
_cell.angle_beta   90.00
_cell.angle_gamma   90.00
#
_symmetry.space_group_name_H-M   'P 1'
#
loop_
_entity.id
_entity.type
_entity.pdbx_description
1 polymer ?
#
loop_
_entity_poly.entity_id
_entity_poly.type
_entity_poly.pdbx_seq_one_letter_code
_entity_poly.pdbx_strand_id
1 'polypeptide(L)'
;MTVLRSKSSLIYPSFSTSCYRTGDYDKKYQPQDMLFVTDITECKGYSSTKNMIGFYFDGKKYYMEDNSENENVFYVMKGEQKQLADVKAKINSLSAAEKDSLDSWSKRYSEVYMRKLKSEVYDRIFSKEKNGIAIISAFPTEDYSFTGAEFKILNFSKKTIKYITFNFYGKNAVKDRVGINMSRKGIGPVESLASGAWSFDNVWLTDIVETLKLVSVNIIYMDGSKRTVTITDKHWLDQEDLDRLNSLMD
;
A
#
# COMPACT_ATOMS: atom_id res chain seq x y z
N MET A 1 -26.98 3.61 3.55
CA MET A 1 -25.59 3.75 3.10
C MET A 1 -25.41 2.90 1.85
N THR A 2 -24.79 3.48 0.83
CA THR A 2 -24.39 2.76 -0.39
C THR A 2 -22.87 2.85 -0.48
N VAL A 3 -22.23 1.71 -0.69
CA VAL A 3 -20.79 1.59 -0.89
C VAL A 3 -20.56 1.21 -2.34
N LEU A 4 -19.63 1.89 -2.99
CA LEU A 4 -19.18 1.55 -4.33
C LEU A 4 -17.85 0.80 -4.22
N ARG A 5 -17.77 -0.33 -4.93
CA ARG A 5 -16.51 -0.97 -5.30
C ARG A 5 -16.32 -0.75 -6.80
N SER A 6 -15.19 -0.19 -7.17
CA SER A 6 -14.90 0.13 -8.57
C SER A 6 -13.47 -0.32 -8.88
N LYS A 7 -13.23 -0.78 -10.11
CA LYS A 7 -11.88 -1.05 -10.59
C LYS A 7 -11.17 0.30 -10.76
N SER A 8 -10.00 0.44 -10.14
CA SER A 8 -9.09 1.61 -10.18
C SER A 8 -9.54 2.72 -11.14
N SER A 9 -10.32 3.68 -10.63
CA SER A 9 -10.83 4.80 -11.40
C SER A 9 -10.15 6.10 -10.99
N LEU A 10 -10.01 7.02 -11.95
CA LEU A 10 -9.62 8.39 -11.63
C LEU A 10 -10.72 9.06 -10.80
N ILE A 11 -10.30 9.79 -9.78
CA ILE A 11 -11.21 10.53 -8.90
C ILE A 11 -10.89 12.03 -8.96
N TYR A 12 -11.90 12.85 -8.75
CA TYR A 12 -11.82 14.30 -8.93
C TYR A 12 -12.37 15.01 -7.68
N PRO A 13 -11.70 16.05 -7.16
CA PRO A 13 -12.24 16.83 -6.04
C PRO A 13 -13.50 17.62 -6.44
N SER A 14 -13.64 17.95 -7.72
CA SER A 14 -14.82 18.63 -8.27
C SER A 14 -14.98 18.42 -9.77
N PHE A 15 -16.15 18.72 -10.29
CA PHE A 15 -16.44 18.76 -11.72
C PHE A 15 -17.39 19.93 -12.04
N SER A 16 -17.36 20.41 -13.29
CA SER A 16 -18.24 21.47 -13.78
C SER A 16 -19.55 20.92 -14.33
N THR A 17 -20.52 21.81 -14.53
CA THR A 17 -21.80 21.48 -15.18
C THR A 17 -21.67 20.97 -16.61
N SER A 18 -20.55 21.24 -17.29
CA SER A 18 -20.20 20.74 -18.62
C SER A 18 -19.28 19.51 -18.59
N CYS A 19 -19.15 18.85 -17.44
CA CYS A 19 -18.34 17.64 -17.22
C CYS A 19 -16.83 17.86 -17.33
N TYR A 20 -16.38 19.11 -17.22
CA TYR A 20 -14.97 19.38 -17.05
C TYR A 20 -14.55 19.02 -15.64
N ARG A 21 -13.61 18.11 -15.55
CA ARG A 21 -13.03 17.63 -14.30
C ARG A 21 -11.93 18.61 -13.88
N THR A 22 -11.90 18.97 -12.61
CA THR A 22 -10.91 19.90 -12.07
C THR A 22 -10.21 19.26 -10.88
N GLY A 23 -8.88 19.38 -10.82
CA GLY A 23 -8.06 18.87 -9.73
C GLY A 23 -6.89 18.00 -10.19
N ASP A 24 -6.10 17.59 -9.21
CA ASP A 24 -4.89 16.80 -9.39
C ASP A 24 -5.21 15.35 -9.77
N TYR A 25 -4.62 14.86 -10.86
CA TYR A 25 -4.99 13.58 -11.50
C TYR A 25 -4.33 12.36 -10.85
N ASP A 26 -3.52 12.58 -9.81
CA ASP A 26 -2.58 11.59 -9.30
C ASP A 26 -3.14 10.70 -8.19
N LYS A 27 -4.27 11.06 -7.55
CA LYS A 27 -4.87 10.21 -6.52
C LYS A 27 -5.67 9.06 -7.16
N LYS A 28 -5.10 7.86 -7.09
CA LYS A 28 -5.79 6.59 -7.36
C LYS A 28 -6.14 5.94 -6.03
N TYR A 29 -7.40 5.57 -5.82
CA TYR A 29 -7.78 4.68 -4.72
C TYR A 29 -7.55 3.22 -5.18
N GLN A 30 -7.34 2.33 -4.22
CA GLN A 30 -7.11 0.92 -4.53
C GLN A 30 -8.46 0.19 -4.76
N PRO A 31 -8.55 -0.80 -5.65
CA PRO A 31 -9.81 -1.52 -5.96
C PRO A 31 -10.55 -2.19 -4.78
N GLN A 32 -9.90 -2.24 -3.61
CA GLN A 32 -10.44 -2.77 -2.35
C GLN A 32 -11.01 -1.69 -1.41
N ASP A 33 -10.88 -0.41 -1.76
CA ASP A 33 -11.34 0.69 -0.92
C ASP A 33 -12.86 0.82 -0.98
N MET A 34 -13.48 1.03 0.18
CA MET A 34 -14.91 1.31 0.28
C MET A 34 -15.19 2.79 0.03
N LEU A 35 -15.92 3.10 -1.04
CA LEU A 35 -16.31 4.46 -1.39
C LEU A 35 -17.75 4.73 -0.95
N PHE A 36 -17.99 5.76 -0.14
CA PHE A 36 -19.30 6.01 0.47
C PHE A 36 -20.12 6.99 -0.38
N VAL A 37 -21.01 6.46 -1.22
CA VAL A 37 -21.75 7.22 -2.24
C VAL A 37 -22.77 8.16 -1.61
N THR A 38 -22.77 9.41 -2.07
CA THR A 38 -23.68 10.48 -1.63
C THR A 38 -24.62 10.94 -2.74
N ASP A 39 -24.13 10.96 -3.98
CA ASP A 39 -24.88 11.49 -5.12
C ASP A 39 -24.48 10.82 -6.43
N ILE A 40 -25.41 10.81 -7.38
CA ILE A 40 -25.17 10.40 -8.76
C ILE A 40 -25.77 11.48 -9.63
N THR A 41 -24.91 12.35 -10.16
CA THR A 41 -25.32 13.52 -10.93
C THR A 41 -25.13 13.24 -12.42
N GLU A 42 -26.19 13.47 -13.19
CA GLU A 42 -26.12 13.36 -14.64
C GLU A 42 -25.46 14.60 -15.21
N CYS A 43 -24.39 14.40 -15.96
CA CYS A 43 -23.58 15.44 -16.54
C CYS A 43 -23.66 15.35 -18.07
N LYS A 44 -24.11 16.44 -18.71
CA LYS A 44 -24.28 16.52 -20.17
C LYS A 44 -23.09 17.24 -20.78
N GLY A 45 -22.22 16.48 -21.43
CA GLY A 45 -21.16 17.02 -22.27
C GLY A 45 -21.67 17.35 -23.68
N TYR A 46 -20.77 17.84 -24.54
CA TYR A 46 -21.08 18.20 -25.92
C TYR A 46 -21.54 17.00 -26.78
N SER A 47 -21.02 15.80 -26.50
CA SER A 47 -21.23 14.59 -27.31
C SER A 47 -21.77 13.38 -26.55
N SER A 48 -21.89 13.47 -25.21
CA SER A 48 -22.33 12.34 -24.38
C SER A 48 -22.90 12.82 -23.05
N THR A 49 -23.81 12.01 -22.50
CA THR A 49 -24.30 12.15 -21.13
C THR A 49 -23.61 11.10 -20.27
N LYS A 50 -23.02 11.54 -19.15
CA LYS A 50 -22.25 10.70 -18.23
C LYS A 50 -22.80 10.84 -16.82
N ASN A 51 -22.74 9.78 -16.02
CA ASN A 51 -23.07 9.89 -14.60
C ASN A 51 -21.79 10.16 -13.82
N MET A 52 -21.81 11.21 -13.01
CA MET A 52 -20.77 11.52 -12.03
C MET A 52 -21.24 10.98 -10.68
N ILE A 53 -20.47 10.07 -10.11
CA ILE A 53 -20.75 9.47 -8.80
C ILE A 53 -19.98 10.26 -7.76
N GLY A 54 -20.69 10.97 -6.89
CA GLY A 54 -20.13 11.65 -5.73
C GLY A 54 -20.05 10.72 -4.53
N PHE A 55 -18.91 10.71 -3.84
CA PHE A 55 -18.66 9.85 -2.69
C PHE A 55 -17.67 10.48 -1.71
N TYR A 56 -17.64 9.97 -0.48
CA TYR A 56 -16.61 10.32 0.51
C TYR A 56 -15.52 9.25 0.58
N PHE A 57 -14.27 9.72 0.70
CA PHE A 57 -13.08 8.94 0.99
C PHE A 57 -12.19 9.73 1.95
N ASP A 58 -11.83 9.14 3.09
CA ASP A 58 -11.11 9.79 4.21
C ASP A 58 -11.68 11.16 4.62
N GLY A 59 -13.01 11.27 4.72
CA GLY A 59 -13.71 12.50 5.11
C GLY A 59 -13.74 13.59 4.04
N LYS A 60 -13.11 13.36 2.87
CA LYS A 60 -13.10 14.28 1.73
C LYS A 60 -14.04 13.80 0.65
N LYS A 61 -14.73 14.74 0.01
CA LYS A 61 -15.67 14.45 -1.08
C LYS A 61 -14.94 14.42 -2.41
N TYR A 62 -15.24 13.40 -3.20
CA TYR A 62 -14.69 13.20 -4.53
C TYR A 62 -15.79 12.75 -5.48
N TYR A 63 -15.43 12.77 -6.76
CA TYR A 63 -16.31 12.40 -7.86
C TYR A 63 -15.57 11.45 -8.80
N MET A 64 -16.30 10.51 -9.38
CA MET A 64 -15.79 9.67 -10.46
C MET A 64 -16.80 9.55 -11.57
N GLU A 65 -16.30 9.30 -12.77
CA GLU A 65 -17.13 9.03 -13.93
C GLU A 65 -17.57 7.56 -13.93
N ASP A 66 -18.86 7.33 -14.14
CA ASP A 66 -19.35 6.00 -14.47
C ASP A 66 -18.94 5.65 -15.91
N ASN A 67 -18.06 4.67 -16.05
CA ASN A 67 -17.64 4.12 -17.35
C ASN A 67 -17.98 2.62 -17.37
N SER A 68 -18.55 2.16 -18.48
CA SER A 68 -18.87 0.74 -18.73
C SER A 68 -17.66 -0.19 -18.57
N GLU A 69 -16.44 0.31 -18.74
CA GLU A 69 -15.20 -0.45 -18.57
C GLU A 69 -14.78 -0.63 -17.09
N ASN A 70 -15.28 0.21 -16.17
CA ASN A 70 -14.82 0.24 -14.78
C ASN A 70 -15.52 -0.80 -13.87
N GLU A 71 -16.49 -1.57 -14.41
CA GLU A 71 -17.30 -2.57 -13.69
C GLU A 71 -17.72 -2.09 -12.30
N ASN A 72 -18.34 -0.91 -12.22
CA ASN A 72 -18.79 -0.33 -10.96
C ASN A 72 -19.85 -1.23 -10.30
N VAL A 73 -19.55 -1.75 -9.10
CA VAL A 73 -20.47 -2.58 -8.31
C VAL A 73 -20.90 -1.82 -7.06
N PHE A 74 -22.20 -1.57 -6.95
CA PHE A 74 -22.79 -0.89 -5.80
C PHE A 74 -23.33 -1.91 -4.80
N TYR A 75 -22.95 -1.74 -3.55
CA TYR A 75 -23.45 -2.50 -2.41
C TYR A 75 -24.28 -1.58 -1.53
N VAL A 76 -25.54 -1.93 -1.28
CA VAL A 76 -26.39 -1.20 -0.34
C VAL A 76 -26.35 -1.90 1.02
N MET A 77 -26.53 -1.17 2.12
CA MET A 77 -26.64 -1.73 3.48
C MET A 77 -27.45 -3.03 3.48
N LYS A 78 -26.86 -4.09 4.05
CA LYS A 78 -27.21 -5.53 3.96
C LYS A 78 -26.51 -6.35 2.86
N GLY A 79 -25.61 -5.74 2.09
CA GLY A 79 -24.74 -6.46 1.14
C GLY A 79 -25.40 -6.81 -0.19
N GLU A 80 -26.63 -6.34 -0.43
CA GLU A 80 -27.29 -6.51 -1.71
C GLU A 80 -26.58 -5.69 -2.79
N GLN A 81 -26.17 -6.38 -3.85
CA GLN A 81 -25.67 -5.75 -5.07
C GLN A 81 -26.83 -5.04 -5.79
N LYS A 82 -26.59 -3.80 -6.22
CA LYS A 82 -27.54 -3.01 -7.01
C LYS A 82 -26.88 -2.46 -8.26
N GLN A 83 -27.67 -2.21 -9.28
CA GLN A 83 -27.23 -1.51 -10.47
C GLN A 83 -27.19 0.00 -10.21
N LEU A 84 -26.37 0.72 -10.98
CA LEU A 84 -26.27 2.18 -10.89
C LEU A 84 -27.65 2.86 -10.97
N ALA A 85 -28.51 2.40 -11.89
CA ALA A 85 -29.85 2.95 -12.10
C ALA A 85 -30.71 2.89 -10.82
N ASP A 86 -30.66 1.78 -10.09
CA ASP A 86 -31.42 1.60 -8.85
C ASP A 86 -30.91 2.53 -7.75
N VAL A 87 -29.58 2.64 -7.63
CA VAL A 87 -28.94 3.53 -6.66
C VAL A 87 -29.27 4.99 -6.97
N LYS A 88 -29.19 5.39 -8.25
CA LYS A 88 -29.52 6.73 -8.72
C LYS A 88 -30.98 7.07 -8.42
N ALA A 89 -31.91 6.17 -8.76
CA ALA A 89 -33.33 6.37 -8.47
C ALA A 89 -33.59 6.55 -6.97
N LYS A 90 -32.98 5.71 -6.13
CA LYS A 90 -33.11 5.78 -4.67
C LYS A 90 -32.53 7.06 -4.07
N ILE A 91 -31.36 7.51 -4.53
CA ILE A 91 -30.76 8.76 -4.04
C ILE A 91 -31.61 9.97 -4.47
N ASN A 92 -32.15 9.93 -5.70
CA ASN A 92 -32.99 11.02 -6.21
C ASN A 92 -34.34 11.12 -5.50
N SER A 93 -34.88 10.01 -4.97
CA SER A 93 -36.12 10.02 -4.21
C SER A 93 -35.99 10.53 -2.77
N LEU A 94 -34.77 10.77 -2.27
CA LEU A 94 -34.54 11.29 -0.91
C LEU A 94 -34.96 12.76 -0.80
N SER A 95 -35.59 13.11 0.32
CA SER A 95 -35.83 14.50 0.73
C SER A 95 -34.51 15.23 1.03
N ALA A 96 -34.57 16.56 1.14
CA ALA A 96 -33.39 17.37 1.48
C ALA A 96 -32.75 16.93 2.81
N ALA A 97 -33.54 16.74 3.87
CA ALA A 97 -33.05 16.29 5.17
C ALA A 97 -32.43 14.88 5.13
N GLU A 98 -32.96 13.98 4.30
CA GLU A 98 -32.38 12.65 4.10
C GLU A 98 -31.06 12.71 3.31
N LYS A 99 -30.94 13.61 2.33
CA LYS A 99 -29.69 13.85 1.60
C LYS A 99 -28.62 14.44 2.51
N ASP A 100 -28.97 15.40 3.37
CA ASP A 100 -28.05 15.97 4.36
C ASP A 100 -27.57 14.91 5.36
N SER A 101 -28.48 14.03 5.79
CA SER A 101 -28.16 12.89 6.63
C SER A 101 -27.25 11.89 5.91
N LEU A 102 -27.52 11.57 4.65
CA LEU A 102 -26.70 10.69 3.83
C LEU A 102 -25.28 11.26 3.69
N ASP A 103 -25.14 12.55 3.36
CA ASP A 103 -23.85 13.22 3.21
C ASP A 103 -23.04 13.18 4.51
N SER A 104 -23.67 13.57 5.64
CA SER A 104 -23.07 13.57 6.97
C SER A 104 -22.60 12.17 7.40
N TRP A 105 -23.44 11.16 7.21
CA TRP A 105 -23.07 9.78 7.55
C TRP A 105 -21.98 9.26 6.63
N SER A 106 -22.08 9.46 5.31
CA SER A 106 -21.07 8.98 4.35
C SER A 106 -19.69 9.54 4.68
N LYS A 107 -19.61 10.83 5.02
CA LYS A 107 -18.37 11.45 5.52
C LYS A 107 -17.84 10.73 6.75
N ARG A 108 -18.65 10.61 7.80
CA ARG A 108 -18.24 9.98 9.08
C ARG A 108 -17.80 8.52 8.90
N TYR A 109 -18.54 7.74 8.11
CA TYR A 109 -18.20 6.34 7.86
C TYR A 109 -16.90 6.21 7.06
N SER A 110 -16.63 7.10 6.10
CA SER A 110 -15.36 7.11 5.38
C SER A 110 -14.17 7.36 6.31
N GLU A 111 -14.29 8.29 7.27
CA GLU A 111 -13.25 8.57 8.27
C GLU A 111 -13.04 7.40 9.24
N VAL A 112 -14.13 6.72 9.65
CA VAL A 112 -14.04 5.54 10.52
C VAL A 112 -13.39 4.37 9.76
N TYR A 113 -13.79 4.15 8.52
CA TYR A 113 -13.22 3.13 7.65
C TYR A 113 -11.72 3.34 7.46
N MET A 114 -11.31 4.57 7.12
CA MET A 114 -9.90 4.90 6.92
C MET A 114 -9.09 4.79 8.20
N ARG A 115 -9.63 5.19 9.35
CA ARG A 115 -8.99 4.94 10.65
C ARG A 115 -8.78 3.46 10.92
N LYS A 116 -9.79 2.63 10.61
CA LYS A 116 -9.68 1.17 10.77
C LYS A 116 -8.62 0.58 9.83
N LEU A 117 -8.62 0.97 8.56
CA LEU A 117 -7.60 0.55 7.60
C LEU A 117 -6.18 0.94 8.05
N LYS A 118 -5.99 2.20 8.46
CA LYS A 118 -4.71 2.70 9.00
C LYS A 118 -4.29 1.87 10.21
N SER A 119 -5.19 1.57 11.13
CA SER A 119 -4.93 0.71 12.30
C SER A 119 -4.55 -0.71 11.90
N GLU A 120 -5.26 -1.34 10.97
CA GLU A 120 -4.96 -2.72 10.56
C GLU A 120 -3.58 -2.85 9.89
N VAL A 121 -3.23 -1.90 9.01
CA VAL A 121 -1.91 -1.87 8.37
C VAL A 121 -0.81 -1.58 9.39
N TYR A 122 -1.06 -0.63 10.31
CA TYR A 122 -0.17 -0.35 11.42
C TYR A 122 0.05 -1.60 12.28
N ASP A 123 -1.00 -2.29 12.70
CA ASP A 123 -0.90 -3.49 13.55
C ASP A 123 -0.10 -4.59 12.85
N ARG A 124 -0.27 -4.79 11.53
CA ARG A 124 0.54 -5.75 10.77
C ARG A 124 2.02 -5.39 10.77
N ILE A 125 2.37 -4.15 10.47
CA ILE A 125 3.75 -3.67 10.40
C ILE A 125 4.40 -3.71 11.79
N PHE A 126 3.73 -3.16 12.80
CA PHE A 126 4.26 -3.03 14.15
C PHE A 126 4.13 -4.33 14.98
N SER A 127 3.39 -5.35 14.52
CA SER A 127 3.45 -6.70 15.12
C SER A 127 4.87 -7.29 15.11
N LYS A 128 5.74 -6.77 14.23
CA LYS A 128 7.14 -7.16 14.08
C LYS A 128 8.08 -6.41 15.03
N GLU A 129 7.61 -5.39 15.75
CA GLU A 129 8.44 -4.52 16.59
C GLU A 129 9.23 -5.30 17.65
N LYS A 130 8.61 -6.34 18.22
CA LYS A 130 9.25 -7.26 19.19
C LYS A 130 10.52 -7.93 18.64
N ASN A 131 10.64 -8.08 17.33
CA ASN A 131 11.82 -8.67 16.69
C ASN A 131 13.00 -7.67 16.63
N GLY A 132 12.74 -6.37 16.83
CA GLY A 132 13.72 -5.27 16.81
C GLY A 132 14.22 -4.88 15.42
N ILE A 133 13.90 -5.66 14.40
CA ILE A 133 14.16 -5.38 12.99
C ILE A 133 13.11 -6.09 12.14
N ALA A 134 12.78 -5.49 11.00
CA ALA A 134 12.10 -6.18 9.92
C ALA A 134 12.91 -6.09 8.61
N ILE A 135 12.81 -7.14 7.81
CA ILE A 135 13.40 -7.25 6.48
C ILE A 135 12.33 -6.83 5.48
N ILE A 136 12.61 -5.79 4.71
CA ILE A 136 11.73 -5.30 3.65
C ILE A 136 12.05 -6.05 2.36
N SER A 137 13.34 -6.11 2.01
CA SER A 137 13.80 -6.83 0.83
C SER A 137 15.16 -7.45 1.11
N ALA A 138 15.38 -8.61 0.49
CA ALA A 138 16.71 -9.11 0.20
C ALA A 138 16.61 -9.92 -1.10
N PHE A 139 17.38 -9.55 -2.11
CA PHE A 139 17.39 -10.24 -3.41
C PHE A 139 18.78 -10.15 -4.06
N PRO A 140 19.16 -11.13 -4.90
CA PRO A 140 20.36 -11.00 -5.73
C PRO A 140 20.17 -9.90 -6.77
N THR A 141 21.25 -9.21 -7.13
CA THR A 141 21.27 -8.24 -8.23
C THR A 141 22.07 -8.80 -9.40
N GLU A 142 21.64 -8.51 -10.62
CA GLU A 142 22.33 -8.96 -11.83
C GLU A 142 23.38 -7.93 -12.26
N ASP A 143 24.60 -8.41 -12.51
CA ASP A 143 25.65 -7.69 -13.22
C ASP A 143 26.27 -8.64 -14.25
N TYR A 144 26.83 -8.12 -15.33
CA TYR A 144 27.33 -8.94 -16.43
C TYR A 144 28.39 -9.95 -15.94
N SER A 145 28.04 -11.25 -15.92
CA SER A 145 28.84 -12.38 -15.41
C SER A 145 29.05 -12.45 -13.88
N PHE A 146 28.40 -11.59 -13.08
CA PHE A 146 28.51 -11.55 -11.62
C PHE A 146 27.12 -11.34 -10.98
N THR A 147 26.92 -11.85 -9.77
CA THR A 147 25.69 -11.55 -9.02
C THR A 147 26.04 -10.77 -7.75
N GLY A 148 25.38 -9.63 -7.55
CA GLY A 148 25.43 -8.84 -6.32
C GLY A 148 24.30 -9.21 -5.34
N ALA A 149 24.08 -8.39 -4.33
CA ALA A 149 22.95 -8.54 -3.42
C ALA A 149 22.48 -7.19 -2.86
N GLU A 150 21.18 -7.00 -2.83
CA GLU A 150 20.53 -5.85 -2.20
C GLU A 150 19.81 -6.28 -0.93
N PHE A 151 19.83 -5.41 0.08
CA PHE A 151 19.11 -5.57 1.35
C PHE A 151 18.43 -4.26 1.74
N LYS A 152 17.18 -4.33 2.18
CA LYS A 152 16.47 -3.22 2.81
C LYS A 152 15.80 -3.67 4.11
N ILE A 153 15.93 -2.87 5.16
CA ILE A 153 15.40 -3.18 6.49
C ILE A 153 14.65 -1.99 7.08
N LEU A 154 13.76 -2.27 8.03
CA LEU A 154 13.15 -1.30 8.94
C LEU A 154 13.67 -1.54 10.36
N ASN A 155 14.21 -0.49 11.00
CA ASN A 155 14.74 -0.59 12.35
C ASN A 155 13.63 -0.38 13.39
N PHE A 156 13.16 -1.47 14.00
CA PHE A 156 12.21 -1.40 15.13
C PHE A 156 12.89 -1.26 16.49
N SER A 157 14.22 -1.26 16.56
CA SER A 157 14.93 -1.01 17.80
C SER A 157 14.76 0.46 18.19
N LYS A 158 14.67 0.71 19.50
CA LYS A 158 14.78 2.07 20.06
C LYS A 158 16.18 2.68 19.90
N LYS A 159 17.17 1.87 19.47
CA LYS A 159 18.56 2.26 19.30
C LYS A 159 18.90 2.43 17.81
N THR A 160 19.65 3.47 17.50
CA THR A 160 20.19 3.71 16.15
C THR A 160 21.23 2.65 15.79
N ILE A 161 21.06 2.01 14.65
CA ILE A 161 22.00 1.01 14.12
C ILE A 161 23.22 1.74 13.54
N LYS A 162 24.42 1.38 14.00
CA LYS A 162 25.69 1.87 13.45
C LYS A 162 26.18 0.99 12.31
N TYR A 163 26.14 -0.33 12.51
CA TYR A 163 26.51 -1.33 11.50
C TYR A 163 25.53 -2.50 11.53
N ILE A 164 25.29 -3.09 10.37
CA ILE A 164 24.54 -4.33 10.23
C ILE A 164 25.32 -5.27 9.31
N THR A 165 25.46 -6.53 9.68
CA THR A 165 26.10 -7.55 8.86
C THR A 165 25.07 -8.60 8.47
N PHE A 166 24.81 -8.72 7.18
CA PHE A 166 23.91 -9.71 6.60
C PHE A 166 24.66 -11.00 6.35
N ASN A 167 24.13 -12.14 6.82
CA ASN A 167 24.67 -13.47 6.54
C ASN A 167 23.66 -14.28 5.73
N PHE A 168 24.04 -14.72 4.54
CA PHE A 168 23.11 -15.26 3.55
C PHE A 168 23.80 -16.23 2.58
N TYR A 169 23.04 -16.89 1.70
CA TYR A 169 23.58 -17.68 0.60
C TYR A 169 22.67 -17.61 -0.64
N GLY A 170 23.23 -17.85 -1.81
CA GLY A 170 22.52 -17.83 -3.10
C GLY A 170 21.93 -19.19 -3.45
N LYS A 171 20.90 -19.20 -4.29
CA LYS A 171 20.31 -20.40 -4.88
C LYS A 171 20.10 -20.22 -6.38
N ASN A 172 20.25 -21.29 -7.14
CA ASN A 172 20.00 -21.30 -8.58
C ASN A 172 18.51 -21.52 -8.91
N ALA A 173 18.21 -21.62 -10.22
CA ALA A 173 16.85 -21.80 -10.75
C ALA A 173 16.15 -23.08 -10.23
N VAL A 174 16.91 -24.12 -9.91
CA VAL A 174 16.40 -25.38 -9.35
C VAL A 174 16.42 -25.40 -7.82
N LYS A 175 16.67 -24.25 -7.18
CA LYS A 175 16.69 -24.02 -5.73
C LYS A 175 17.87 -24.66 -4.98
N ASP A 176 18.86 -25.15 -5.71
CA ASP A 176 20.11 -25.65 -5.12
C ASP A 176 20.96 -24.50 -4.63
N ARG A 177 21.70 -24.75 -3.55
CA ARG A 177 22.59 -23.76 -2.97
C ARG A 177 23.80 -23.51 -3.88
N VAL A 178 24.08 -22.24 -4.12
CA VAL A 178 25.26 -21.78 -4.88
C VAL A 178 26.34 -21.34 -3.89
N GLY A 179 27.43 -22.10 -3.83
CA GLY A 179 28.61 -21.77 -3.03
C GLY A 179 28.40 -21.75 -1.50
N ILE A 180 29.28 -21.01 -0.82
CA ILE A 180 29.33 -20.91 0.65
C ILE A 180 28.42 -19.80 1.20
N ASN A 181 28.34 -19.68 2.52
CA ASN A 181 27.67 -18.54 3.15
C ASN A 181 28.46 -17.27 2.87
N MET A 182 27.76 -16.22 2.49
CA MET A 182 28.28 -14.88 2.26
C MET A 182 27.94 -14.00 3.46
N SER A 183 28.80 -13.01 3.69
CA SER A 183 28.62 -12.01 4.72
C SER A 183 28.98 -10.62 4.19
N ARG A 184 28.09 -9.64 4.36
CA ARG A 184 28.28 -8.26 3.90
C ARG A 184 27.86 -7.28 4.98
N LYS A 185 28.68 -6.25 5.20
CA LYS A 185 28.49 -5.26 6.27
C LYS A 185 27.96 -3.96 5.68
N GLY A 186 26.73 -3.62 6.03
CA GLY A 186 26.15 -2.30 5.83
C GLY A 186 26.58 -1.31 6.92
N ILE A 187 26.68 -0.05 6.53
CA ILE A 187 27.02 1.08 7.40
C ILE A 187 25.77 1.96 7.55
N GLY A 188 25.43 2.31 8.79
CA GLY A 188 24.35 3.25 9.12
C GLY A 188 24.82 4.72 9.12
N PRO A 189 24.13 5.63 9.84
CA PRO A 189 23.13 5.36 10.87
C PRO A 189 21.76 4.94 10.29
N VAL A 190 21.07 4.04 10.98
CA VAL A 190 19.63 3.79 10.76
C VAL A 190 18.90 4.05 12.07
N GLU A 191 18.17 5.16 12.13
CA GLU A 191 17.43 5.60 13.32
C GLU A 191 16.26 4.67 13.65
N SER A 192 15.67 4.85 14.83
CA SER A 192 14.48 4.11 15.21
C SER A 192 13.33 4.45 14.25
N LEU A 193 12.62 3.42 13.79
CA LEU A 193 11.55 3.50 12.80
C LEU A 193 11.98 4.01 11.42
N ALA A 194 13.29 4.15 11.17
CA ALA A 194 13.83 4.46 9.86
C ALA A 194 14.16 3.19 9.07
N SER A 195 14.15 3.31 7.74
CA SER A 195 14.63 2.26 6.85
C SER A 195 16.07 2.50 6.43
N GLY A 196 16.80 1.41 6.17
CA GLY A 196 18.15 1.43 5.60
C GLY A 196 18.23 0.46 4.44
N ALA A 197 18.99 0.83 3.40
CA ALA A 197 19.21 0.01 2.22
C ALA A 197 20.70 -0.07 1.89
N TRP A 198 21.14 -1.23 1.41
CA TRP A 198 22.50 -1.47 0.97
C TRP A 198 22.49 -2.37 -0.27
N SER A 199 23.31 -2.01 -1.26
CA SER A 199 23.63 -2.87 -2.39
C SER A 199 25.11 -3.24 -2.32
N PHE A 200 25.42 -4.48 -2.67
CA PHE A 200 26.77 -5.00 -2.73
C PHE A 200 26.99 -5.65 -4.08
N ASP A 201 27.95 -5.15 -4.83
CA ASP A 201 28.34 -5.72 -6.11
C ASP A 201 29.27 -6.93 -5.91
N ASN A 202 29.37 -7.77 -6.95
CA ASN A 202 30.35 -8.86 -7.02
C ASN A 202 30.34 -9.78 -5.78
N VAL A 203 29.14 -10.14 -5.32
CA VAL A 203 28.98 -11.06 -4.19
C VAL A 203 29.32 -12.48 -4.62
N TRP A 204 28.84 -12.89 -5.79
CA TRP A 204 29.15 -14.15 -6.43
C TRP A 204 29.84 -13.91 -7.76
N LEU A 205 30.90 -14.68 -8.03
CA LEU A 205 31.63 -14.67 -9.31
C LEU A 205 30.96 -15.56 -10.36
N THR A 206 29.64 -15.52 -10.40
CA THR A 206 28.77 -16.26 -11.31
C THR A 206 27.43 -15.55 -11.36
N ASP A 207 26.71 -15.72 -12.46
CA ASP A 207 25.39 -15.19 -12.77
C ASP A 207 24.24 -16.21 -12.51
N ILE A 208 24.56 -17.44 -12.07
CA ILE A 208 23.55 -18.50 -11.88
C ILE A 208 22.68 -18.33 -10.61
N VAL A 209 22.86 -17.26 -9.85
CA VAL A 209 22.16 -17.03 -8.58
C VAL A 209 20.85 -16.30 -8.84
N GLU A 210 19.74 -17.02 -8.73
CA GLU A 210 18.38 -16.55 -9.01
C GLU A 210 17.67 -15.99 -7.77
N THR A 211 17.95 -16.59 -6.60
CA THR A 211 17.35 -16.16 -5.33
C THR A 211 18.39 -16.18 -4.23
N LEU A 212 18.16 -15.43 -3.15
CA LEU A 212 18.98 -15.55 -1.93
C LEU A 212 18.15 -16.00 -0.73
N LYS A 213 18.81 -16.64 0.22
CA LYS A 213 18.28 -16.87 1.56
C LYS A 213 19.07 -16.10 2.60
N LEU A 214 18.44 -15.11 3.22
CA LEU A 214 18.98 -14.43 4.39
C LEU A 214 18.82 -15.32 5.63
N VAL A 215 19.91 -15.56 6.36
CA VAL A 215 19.98 -16.48 7.49
C VAL A 215 19.98 -15.73 8.82
N SER A 216 20.80 -14.68 8.93
CA SER A 216 20.90 -13.87 10.14
C SER A 216 21.43 -12.48 9.85
N VAL A 217 21.22 -11.57 10.81
CA VAL A 217 21.85 -10.26 10.85
C VAL A 217 22.58 -10.07 12.17
N ASN A 218 23.78 -9.49 12.13
CA ASN A 218 24.51 -9.03 13.30
C ASN A 218 24.50 -7.51 13.33
N ILE A 219 23.94 -6.93 14.38
CA ILE A 219 23.74 -5.49 14.55
C ILE A 219 24.71 -4.98 15.61
N ILE A 220 25.34 -3.84 15.32
CA ILE A 220 26.08 -3.02 16.28
C ILE A 220 25.38 -1.66 16.33
N TYR A 221 24.91 -1.26 17.49
CA TYR A 221 24.24 0.02 17.71
C TYR A 221 25.25 1.15 17.98
N MET A 222 24.80 2.40 17.88
CA MET A 222 25.65 3.57 18.14
C MET A 222 26.19 3.62 19.57
N ASP A 223 25.47 3.04 20.54
CA ASP A 223 25.91 2.90 21.93
C ASP A 223 26.90 1.76 22.17
N GLY A 224 27.34 1.06 21.10
CA GLY A 224 28.28 -0.05 21.15
C GLY A 224 27.64 -1.41 21.50
N SER A 225 26.37 -1.45 21.91
CA SER A 225 25.67 -2.70 22.17
C SER A 225 25.48 -3.51 20.89
N LYS A 226 25.40 -4.84 21.02
CA LYS A 226 25.35 -5.77 19.89
C LYS A 226 24.14 -6.70 19.99
N ARG A 227 23.59 -7.10 18.85
CA ARG A 227 22.50 -8.06 18.77
C ARG A 227 22.65 -8.93 17.54
N THR A 228 22.52 -10.24 17.70
CA THR A 228 22.37 -11.18 16.58
C THR A 228 20.91 -11.58 16.46
N VAL A 229 20.37 -11.55 15.25
CA VAL A 229 18.99 -11.93 14.95
C VAL A 229 19.01 -13.00 13.87
N THR A 230 18.48 -14.18 14.20
CA THR A 230 18.21 -15.22 13.21
C THR A 230 16.97 -14.85 12.41
N ILE A 231 17.08 -14.84 11.08
CA ILE A 231 15.99 -14.47 10.20
C ILE A 231 15.08 -15.67 9.95
N THR A 232 13.79 -15.41 10.09
CA THR A 232 12.67 -16.34 9.89
C THR A 232 11.54 -15.57 9.22
N ASP A 233 10.50 -16.24 8.75
CA ASP A 233 9.33 -15.61 8.12
C ASP A 233 8.70 -14.49 8.95
N LYS A 234 8.77 -14.61 10.28
CA LYS A 234 8.32 -13.56 11.21
C LYS A 234 9.02 -12.21 11.04
N HIS A 235 10.18 -12.13 10.42
CA HIS A 235 10.94 -10.88 10.24
C HIS A 235 10.64 -10.18 8.93
N TRP A 236 10.03 -10.85 7.96
CA TRP A 236 9.72 -10.25 6.67
C TRP A 236 8.47 -9.39 6.77
N LEU A 237 8.56 -8.20 6.17
CA LEU A 237 7.42 -7.35 5.87
C LEU A 237 7.11 -7.51 4.39
N ASP A 238 5.85 -7.74 4.09
CA ASP A 238 5.41 -7.76 2.70
C ASP A 238 5.48 -6.32 2.16
N GLN A 239 6.08 -6.17 0.97
CA GLN A 239 6.19 -4.88 0.30
C GLN A 239 4.80 -4.24 0.11
N GLU A 240 3.77 -5.05 -0.11
CA GLU A 240 2.37 -4.61 -0.20
C GLU A 240 1.88 -3.89 1.07
N ASP A 241 2.25 -4.37 2.27
CA ASP A 241 1.85 -3.71 3.52
C ASP A 241 2.52 -2.34 3.66
N LEU A 242 3.78 -2.18 3.21
CA LEU A 242 4.49 -0.91 3.23
C LEU A 242 3.95 0.08 2.19
N ASP A 243 3.71 -0.39 0.97
CA ASP A 243 3.12 0.43 -0.09
C ASP A 243 1.73 0.91 0.31
N ARG A 244 0.96 0.05 0.98
CA ARG A 244 -0.34 0.39 1.54
C ARG A 244 -0.25 1.37 2.72
N LEU A 245 0.75 1.27 3.58
CA LEU A 245 0.93 2.25 4.64
C LEU A 245 1.22 3.65 4.05
N ASN A 246 2.16 3.72 3.12
CA ASN A 246 2.52 4.98 2.46
C ASN A 246 1.31 5.61 1.77
N SER A 247 0.54 4.82 1.00
CA SER A 247 -0.64 5.33 0.31
C SER A 247 -1.75 5.82 1.24
N LEU A 248 -1.84 5.30 2.47
CA LEU A 248 -2.79 5.76 3.47
C LEU A 248 -2.31 7.02 4.21
N MET A 249 -1.01 7.30 4.23
CA MET A 249 -0.43 8.46 4.93
C MET A 249 -0.41 9.75 4.09
N ASP A 250 -0.58 9.66 2.77
CA ASP A 250 -0.58 10.77 1.78
C ASP A 250 -1.97 11.38 1.46
#